data_AF-A0AA39UVL3-F1
#
_entry.id   AF-A0AA39UVL3-F1
#
_cell.length_a   1.000
_cell.length_b   1.000
_cell.length_c   1.000
_cell.angle_alpha   90.00
_cell.angle_beta   90.00
_cell.angle_gamma   90.00
#
_symmetry.space_group_name_H-M   'P 1'
#
loop_
_entity.id
_entity.type
_entity.pdbx_description
1 polymer ?
#
loop_
_entity_poly.entity_id
_entity_poly.type
_entity_poly.pdbx_seq_one_letter_code
_entity_poly.pdbx_strand_id
1 'polypeptide(L)'
;MVVRSADGTVHSYPAVETIYKENVCHLVFATLCSRYPDPSSRAQRVAEATVTTFEGTSEFGVKTFLMEDGNICINEIAPQPHNSSHNTIEACKTSQYENHLQKHPPLCLASPSIMDVALTVPGASTRLYGKVECWKGRKKGYITIIADSDACLHTKLRSLLEVTPGSTPEELKKYPPIPLSPGSGHSDRSSLVGVIMGSDSDLPVMLPAVLLAHRTLARLVEYAHPASPCGLHTIIVGAGAAAHLQGMVTAMTALPVIGVSVKGSSPDGFRARFVAVAKLDKFASSPLRIPAMERII
;
A
#
# COMPACT_ATOMS: atom_id res chain seq x y z
N MET A 1 -10.87 -10.67 3.28
CA MET A 1 -11.63 -11.93 3.07
C MET A 1 -11.54 -12.78 4.30
N VAL A 2 -12.61 -13.48 4.64
CA VAL A 2 -12.69 -14.39 5.78
C VAL A 2 -13.24 -15.73 5.30
N VAL A 3 -12.65 -16.82 5.76
CA VAL A 3 -13.05 -18.19 5.45
C VAL A 3 -13.62 -18.82 6.71
N ARG A 4 -14.77 -19.47 6.59
CA ARG A 4 -15.37 -20.29 7.63
C ARG A 4 -15.40 -21.75 7.17
N SER A 5 -14.72 -22.60 7.91
CA SER A 5 -14.63 -24.03 7.66
C SER A 5 -15.87 -24.79 8.18
N ALA A 6 -16.02 -26.04 7.75
CA ALA A 6 -17.13 -26.91 8.12
C ALA A 6 -17.20 -27.22 9.63
N ASP A 7 -16.04 -27.23 10.29
CA ASP A 7 -15.91 -27.37 11.74
C ASP A 7 -16.25 -26.07 12.52
N GLY A 8 -16.58 -24.99 11.81
CA GLY A 8 -16.85 -23.68 12.41
C GLY A 8 -15.60 -22.83 12.66
N THR A 9 -14.41 -23.31 12.31
CA THR A 9 -13.17 -22.53 12.42
C THR A 9 -13.21 -21.36 11.44
N VAL A 10 -12.84 -20.16 11.93
CA VAL A 10 -12.82 -18.93 11.14
C VAL A 10 -11.40 -18.41 11.03
N HIS A 11 -10.97 -18.09 9.80
CA HIS A 11 -9.68 -17.51 9.52
C HIS A 11 -9.79 -16.39 8.48
N SER A 12 -9.08 -15.29 8.70
CA SER A 12 -9.01 -14.18 7.75
C SER A 12 -7.69 -14.11 7.01
N TYR A 13 -7.76 -13.64 5.77
CA TYR A 13 -6.60 -13.12 5.06
C TYR A 13 -6.15 -11.79 5.68
N PRO A 14 -4.89 -11.37 5.44
CA PRO A 14 -4.46 -10.02 5.77
C PRO A 14 -5.45 -8.98 5.24
N ALA A 15 -5.75 -8.00 6.08
CA ALA A 15 -6.57 -6.86 5.70
C ALA A 15 -5.85 -6.05 4.61
N VAL A 16 -6.60 -5.54 3.64
CA VAL A 16 -6.11 -4.74 2.51
C VAL A 16 -6.64 -3.31 2.61
N GLU A 17 -6.04 -2.32 1.96
CA GLU A 17 -6.66 -1.02 1.75
C GLU A 17 -7.40 -1.00 0.41
N THR A 18 -8.54 -0.33 0.33
CA THR A 18 -9.33 -0.25 -0.91
C THR A 18 -9.66 1.19 -1.27
N ILE A 19 -9.22 1.66 -2.43
CA ILE A 19 -9.56 2.99 -2.95
C ILE A 19 -10.71 2.84 -3.95
N TYR A 20 -11.78 3.62 -3.74
CA TYR A 20 -12.95 3.63 -4.62
C TYR A 20 -12.99 4.91 -5.46
N LYS A 21 -13.40 4.79 -6.73
CA LYS A 21 -13.67 5.89 -7.66
C LYS A 21 -15.03 5.65 -8.30
N GLU A 22 -15.91 6.64 -8.24
CA GLU A 22 -17.29 6.53 -8.79
C GLU A 22 -18.03 5.27 -8.27
N ASN A 23 -17.87 4.96 -6.97
CA ASN A 23 -18.41 3.76 -6.31
C ASN A 23 -17.87 2.41 -6.83
N VAL A 24 -16.80 2.42 -7.62
CA VAL A 24 -16.09 1.22 -8.08
C VAL A 24 -14.76 1.10 -7.36
N CYS A 25 -14.47 -0.06 -6.77
CA CYS A 25 -13.16 -0.32 -6.16
C CYS A 25 -12.09 -0.28 -7.26
N HIS A 26 -11.24 0.74 -7.22
CA HIS A 26 -10.26 1.10 -8.25
C HIS A 26 -8.88 0.54 -7.96
N LEU A 27 -8.39 0.72 -6.71
CA LEU A 27 -7.11 0.19 -6.23
C LEU A 27 -7.31 -0.65 -4.98
N VAL A 28 -6.45 -1.65 -4.81
CA VAL A 28 -6.34 -2.45 -3.59
C VAL A 28 -4.88 -2.52 -3.19
N PHE A 29 -4.53 -2.19 -1.94
CA PHE A 29 -3.16 -2.35 -1.42
C PHE A 29 -3.14 -3.43 -0.35
N ALA A 30 -2.22 -4.38 -0.42
CA ALA A 30 -2.09 -5.43 0.59
C ALA A 30 -1.51 -4.90 1.92
N THR A 31 -0.80 -3.77 1.86
CA THR A 31 -0.29 -3.05 3.02
C THR A 31 -1.25 -1.91 3.36
N LEU A 32 -1.61 -1.83 4.64
CA LEU A 32 -2.45 -0.77 5.20
C LEU A 32 -1.56 0.28 5.84
N CYS A 33 -1.56 1.49 5.28
CA CYS A 33 -0.91 2.63 5.90
C CYS A 33 -1.93 3.35 6.79
N SER A 34 -1.72 3.32 8.11
CA SER A 34 -2.58 4.03 9.06
C SER A 34 -1.77 4.71 10.15
N ARG A 35 -2.28 5.84 10.64
CA ARG A 35 -1.76 6.49 11.86
C ARG A 35 -2.05 5.68 13.13
N TYR A 36 -3.00 4.76 13.06
CA TYR A 36 -3.38 3.90 14.18
C TYR A 36 -2.56 2.61 14.18
N PRO A 37 -2.24 2.06 15.37
CA PRO A 37 -1.52 0.80 15.46
C PRO A 37 -2.40 -0.36 14.97
N ASP A 38 -1.76 -1.31 14.29
CA ASP A 38 -2.29 -2.61 13.88
C ASP A 38 -3.70 -2.58 13.26
N PRO A 39 -3.98 -1.69 12.29
CA PRO A 39 -5.31 -1.57 11.70
C PRO A 39 -5.76 -2.89 11.06
N SER A 40 -4.80 -3.65 10.51
CA SER A 40 -5.04 -4.95 9.88
C SER A 40 -5.59 -5.98 10.88
N SER A 41 -4.88 -6.23 11.98
CA SER A 41 -5.30 -7.20 12.99
C SER A 41 -6.60 -6.80 13.69
N ARG A 42 -6.86 -5.49 13.82
CA ARG A 42 -8.13 -4.99 14.36
C ARG A 42 -9.29 -5.25 13.40
N ALA A 43 -9.11 -4.98 12.10
CA ALA A 43 -10.11 -5.27 11.08
C ALA A 43 -10.38 -6.78 10.96
N GLN A 44 -9.32 -7.60 11.00
CA GLN A 44 -9.44 -9.06 10.99
C GLN A 44 -10.29 -9.56 12.17
N ARG A 45 -10.02 -9.10 13.40
CA ARG A 45 -10.82 -9.49 14.58
C ARG A 45 -12.30 -9.16 14.43
N VAL A 46 -12.62 -7.95 13.98
CA VAL A 46 -14.02 -7.55 13.75
C VAL A 46 -14.66 -8.42 12.68
N ALA A 47 -13.95 -8.67 11.57
CA ALA A 47 -14.46 -9.48 10.47
C ALA A 47 -14.65 -10.95 10.84
N GLU A 48 -13.71 -11.55 11.57
CA GLU A 48 -13.80 -12.93 12.04
C GLU A 48 -14.94 -13.09 13.04
N ALA A 49 -15.04 -12.20 14.04
CA ALA A 49 -16.14 -12.23 15.01
C ALA A 49 -17.51 -12.10 14.34
N THR A 50 -17.59 -11.30 13.28
CA THR A 50 -18.81 -11.17 12.47
C THR A 50 -19.12 -12.47 11.73
N VAL A 51 -18.14 -13.10 11.10
CA VAL A 51 -18.35 -14.34 10.33
C VAL A 51 -18.66 -15.53 11.23
N THR A 52 -18.18 -15.55 12.48
CA THR A 52 -18.55 -16.56 13.47
C THR A 52 -20.06 -16.62 13.73
N THR A 53 -20.81 -15.53 13.53
CA THR A 53 -22.27 -15.54 13.72
C THR A 53 -23.04 -16.21 12.58
N PHE A 54 -22.37 -16.52 11.46
CA PHE A 54 -22.98 -17.21 10.34
C PHE A 54 -22.83 -18.73 10.50
N GLU A 55 -23.78 -19.47 9.91
CA GLU A 55 -23.74 -20.92 9.82
C GLU A 55 -23.19 -21.36 8.45
N GLY A 56 -22.68 -22.60 8.39
CA GLY A 56 -22.22 -23.22 7.13
C GLY A 56 -20.76 -22.94 6.75
N THR A 57 -20.30 -23.61 5.70
CA THR A 57 -18.94 -23.44 5.15
C THR A 57 -19.00 -22.45 4.00
N SER A 58 -18.27 -21.35 4.09
CA SER A 58 -18.23 -20.36 3.00
C SER A 58 -17.06 -19.39 3.15
N GLU A 59 -16.91 -18.55 2.13
CA GLU A 59 -16.04 -17.38 2.15
C GLU A 59 -16.85 -16.09 2.17
N PHE A 60 -16.33 -15.10 2.87
CA PHE A 60 -16.99 -13.82 3.08
C PHE A 60 -16.05 -12.66 2.76
N GLY A 61 -16.46 -11.82 1.82
CA GLY A 61 -15.97 -10.46 1.65
C GLY A 61 -16.59 -9.56 2.71
N VAL A 62 -15.88 -9.37 3.82
CA VAL A 62 -16.27 -8.40 4.86
C VAL A 62 -15.61 -7.06 4.57
N LYS A 63 -16.42 -6.04 4.36
CA LYS A 63 -16.02 -4.64 4.22
C LYS A 63 -16.18 -3.92 5.55
N THR A 64 -15.20 -3.11 5.90
CA THR A 64 -15.16 -2.27 7.09
C THR A 64 -14.92 -0.80 6.74
N PHE A 65 -14.98 0.06 7.75
CA PHE A 65 -14.48 1.42 7.71
C PHE A 65 -13.51 1.60 8.87
N LEU A 66 -12.39 2.29 8.61
CA LEU A 66 -11.56 2.84 9.69
C LEU A 66 -12.02 4.28 9.91
N MET A 67 -12.59 4.51 11.09
CA MET A 67 -13.15 5.79 11.47
C MET A 67 -12.06 6.78 11.92
N GLU A 68 -12.39 8.06 11.98
CA GLU A 68 -11.46 9.12 12.40
C GLU A 68 -11.02 9.03 13.86
N ASP A 69 -11.75 8.32 14.71
CA ASP A 69 -11.36 8.00 16.08
C ASP A 69 -10.51 6.71 16.17
N GLY A 70 -10.26 6.09 15.02
CA GLY A 70 -9.53 4.84 14.87
C GLY A 70 -10.40 3.60 15.00
N ASN A 71 -11.70 3.69 15.29
CA ASN A 71 -12.58 2.52 15.40
C ASN A 71 -12.81 1.82 14.06
N ILE A 72 -13.09 0.52 14.11
CA ILE A 72 -13.44 -0.28 12.93
C ILE A 72 -14.94 -0.57 12.95
N CYS A 73 -15.65 -0.14 11.91
CA CYS A 73 -17.07 -0.40 11.73
C CYS A 73 -17.31 -1.33 10.55
N ILE A 74 -18.27 -2.24 10.62
CA ILE A 74 -18.67 -3.06 9.47
C ILE A 74 -19.49 -2.21 8.51
N ASN A 75 -19.21 -2.34 7.22
CA ASN A 75 -19.96 -1.69 6.15
C ASN A 75 -20.84 -2.68 5.39
N GLU A 76 -20.26 -3.76 4.88
CA GLU A 76 -20.96 -4.74 4.03
C GLU A 76 -20.37 -6.13 4.24
N ILE A 77 -21.19 -7.17 4.03
CA ILE A 77 -20.75 -8.56 4.01
C ILE A 77 -21.25 -9.20 2.72
N ALA A 78 -20.34 -9.80 1.95
CA ALA A 78 -20.64 -10.53 0.73
C ALA A 78 -20.26 -12.01 0.92
N PRO A 79 -21.19 -12.97 0.96
CA PRO A 79 -20.90 -14.39 1.18
C PRO A 79 -20.40 -15.09 -0.11
N GLN A 80 -19.38 -14.50 -0.73
CA GLN A 80 -18.75 -14.97 -1.96
C GLN A 80 -17.33 -14.40 -2.08
N PRO A 81 -16.47 -14.95 -2.96
CA PRO A 81 -15.21 -14.32 -3.32
C PRO A 81 -15.42 -12.86 -3.73
N HIS A 82 -14.52 -12.00 -3.27
CA HIS A 82 -14.69 -10.56 -3.40
C HIS A 82 -13.58 -9.91 -4.24
N ASN A 83 -13.97 -8.85 -4.98
CA ASN A 83 -13.08 -8.10 -5.86
C ASN A 83 -11.87 -7.49 -5.15
N SER A 84 -11.96 -7.23 -3.85
CA SER A 84 -10.85 -6.66 -3.07
C SER A 84 -9.80 -7.69 -2.68
N SER A 85 -9.94 -8.96 -3.06
CA SER A 85 -8.99 -10.00 -2.66
C SER A 85 -8.43 -10.82 -3.83
N HIS A 86 -8.51 -10.28 -5.06
CA HIS A 86 -7.86 -10.90 -6.21
C HIS A 86 -6.33 -10.98 -6.05
N ASN A 87 -5.73 -10.08 -5.29
CA ASN A 87 -4.31 -10.12 -4.94
C ASN A 87 -3.89 -11.45 -4.28
N THR A 88 -4.81 -12.16 -3.61
CA THR A 88 -4.50 -13.44 -2.93
C THR A 88 -4.00 -14.51 -3.89
N ILE A 89 -4.28 -14.40 -5.19
CA ILE A 89 -3.79 -15.34 -6.20
C ILE A 89 -2.27 -15.26 -6.36
N GLU A 90 -1.70 -14.05 -6.36
CA GLU A 90 -0.26 -13.86 -6.51
C GLU A 90 0.46 -13.67 -5.15
N ALA A 91 -0.26 -13.22 -4.12
CA ALA A 91 0.31 -12.79 -2.85
C ALA A 91 0.19 -13.82 -1.71
N CYS A 92 -0.67 -14.83 -1.83
CA CYS A 92 -0.92 -15.81 -0.77
C CYS A 92 -0.62 -17.23 -1.25
N LYS A 93 -0.34 -18.14 -0.29
CA LYS A 93 -0.13 -19.57 -0.60
C LYS A 93 -1.39 -20.24 -1.18
N THR A 94 -2.55 -19.78 -0.74
CA THR A 94 -3.86 -20.26 -1.17
C THR A 94 -4.75 -19.06 -1.41
N SER A 95 -5.28 -18.92 -2.62
CA SER A 95 -6.15 -17.84 -3.03
C SER A 95 -7.58 -18.01 -2.50
N GLN A 96 -8.34 -16.92 -2.45
CA GLN A 96 -9.77 -16.99 -2.13
C GLN A 96 -10.52 -18.00 -3.04
N TYR A 97 -10.12 -18.11 -4.31
CA TYR A 97 -10.78 -19.04 -5.23
C TYR A 97 -10.45 -20.50 -4.94
N GLU A 98 -9.25 -20.81 -4.47
CA GLU A 98 -8.86 -22.17 -4.08
C GLU A 98 -9.53 -22.61 -2.78
N ASN A 99 -9.86 -21.67 -1.90
CA ASN A 99 -10.64 -21.95 -0.70
C ASN A 99 -12.15 -22.03 -0.97
N HIS A 100 -12.67 -21.33 -2.00
CA HIS A 100 -14.10 -21.34 -2.36
C HIS A 100 -14.52 -22.44 -3.39
N LEU A 101 -13.65 -22.69 -4.38
CA LEU A 101 -13.79 -23.54 -5.57
C LEU A 101 -15.16 -23.61 -6.29
N GLN A 102 -15.33 -22.71 -7.27
CA GLN A 102 -15.94 -22.98 -8.59
C GLN A 102 -14.98 -22.48 -9.70
N LYS A 103 -14.81 -23.25 -10.80
CA LYS A 103 -13.75 -23.05 -11.83
C LYS A 103 -14.09 -21.99 -12.90
N HIS A 104 -13.13 -21.06 -13.09
CA HIS A 104 -12.75 -20.19 -14.23
C HIS A 104 -13.78 -19.32 -14.98
N PRO A 105 -13.33 -18.12 -15.43
CA PRO A 105 -13.61 -17.71 -16.81
C PRO A 105 -12.32 -17.47 -17.64
N PRO A 106 -12.44 -17.62 -18.98
CA PRO A 106 -11.34 -17.66 -19.95
C PRO A 106 -10.78 -16.27 -20.32
N LEU A 107 -9.72 -16.27 -21.12
CA LEU A 107 -8.98 -15.12 -21.62
C LEU A 107 -9.74 -14.38 -22.76
N CYS A 108 -9.89 -13.06 -22.68
CA CYS A 108 -10.19 -12.17 -23.82
C CYS A 108 -9.47 -10.84 -23.63
N LEU A 109 -8.92 -10.33 -24.74
CA LEU A 109 -8.09 -9.15 -24.87
C LEU A 109 -8.80 -7.87 -24.36
N ALA A 110 -8.21 -7.12 -23.43
CA ALA A 110 -8.67 -5.75 -23.17
C ALA A 110 -8.01 -4.75 -24.12
N SER A 111 -8.41 -3.49 -23.98
CA SER A 111 -7.83 -2.34 -24.68
C SER A 111 -6.29 -2.36 -24.63
N PRO A 112 -5.61 -2.25 -25.78
CA PRO A 112 -4.17 -2.55 -25.89
C PRO A 112 -3.29 -1.70 -24.97
N SER A 113 -3.54 -0.40 -24.84
CA SER A 113 -2.56 0.53 -24.26
C SER A 113 -2.11 0.22 -22.82
N ILE A 114 -3.03 -0.06 -21.90
CA ILE A 114 -2.67 -0.33 -20.49
C ILE A 114 -2.14 -1.74 -20.28
N MET A 115 -2.57 -2.69 -21.10
CA MET A 115 -2.06 -4.06 -21.05
C MET A 115 -0.65 -4.15 -21.58
N ASP A 116 -0.40 -3.47 -22.70
CA ASP A 116 0.93 -3.42 -23.30
C ASP A 116 1.92 -2.83 -22.30
N VAL A 117 1.55 -1.77 -21.58
CA VAL A 117 2.38 -1.23 -20.49
C VAL A 117 2.48 -2.24 -19.33
N ALA A 118 1.38 -2.84 -18.88
CA ALA A 118 1.41 -3.82 -17.78
C ALA A 118 2.32 -5.01 -18.06
N LEU A 119 2.37 -5.50 -19.30
CA LEU A 119 3.27 -6.58 -19.71
C LEU A 119 4.75 -6.17 -19.68
N THR A 120 5.05 -4.87 -19.75
CA THR A 120 6.42 -4.33 -19.63
C THR A 120 6.83 -4.02 -18.20
N VAL A 121 5.88 -3.96 -17.25
CA VAL A 121 6.15 -3.66 -15.84
C VAL A 121 6.59 -4.93 -15.10
N PRO A 122 7.84 -5.03 -14.60
CA PRO A 122 8.30 -6.22 -13.89
C PRO A 122 7.48 -6.50 -12.64
N GLY A 123 7.02 -7.73 -12.47
CA GLY A 123 6.19 -8.13 -11.33
C GLY A 123 4.71 -7.74 -11.45
N ALA A 124 4.28 -7.19 -12.59
CA ALA A 124 2.85 -7.06 -12.91
C ALA A 124 2.31 -8.36 -13.53
N SER A 125 1.09 -8.72 -13.15
CA SER A 125 0.35 -9.87 -13.67
C SER A 125 -1.04 -9.39 -14.10
N THR A 126 -1.36 -9.54 -15.38
CA THR A 126 -2.63 -9.13 -15.96
C THR A 126 -3.61 -10.30 -15.97
N ARG A 127 -4.83 -10.11 -15.46
CA ARG A 127 -5.90 -11.10 -15.53
C ARG A 127 -7.16 -10.53 -16.15
N LEU A 128 -7.71 -11.28 -17.10
CA LEU A 128 -8.88 -10.91 -17.88
C LEU A 128 -10.02 -11.87 -17.67
N TYR A 129 -11.25 -11.33 -17.66
CA TYR A 129 -12.45 -12.12 -17.40
C TYR A 129 -13.11 -12.72 -18.66
N GLY A 130 -12.52 -12.57 -19.85
CA GLY A 130 -13.09 -13.21 -21.05
C GLY A 130 -14.34 -12.55 -21.62
N LYS A 131 -14.68 -11.33 -21.18
CA LYS A 131 -15.96 -10.68 -21.54
C LYS A 131 -15.87 -10.08 -22.94
N VAL A 132 -16.71 -10.57 -23.86
CA VAL A 132 -16.77 -10.11 -25.27
C VAL A 132 -17.25 -8.66 -25.37
N GLU A 133 -18.34 -8.28 -24.68
CA GLU A 133 -18.94 -6.94 -24.89
C GLU A 133 -18.30 -5.89 -23.97
N CYS A 134 -17.89 -4.76 -24.55
CA CYS A 134 -17.21 -3.66 -23.87
C CYS A 134 -18.13 -2.44 -23.72
N TRP A 135 -18.73 -2.24 -22.53
CA TRP A 135 -19.46 -1.00 -22.21
C TRP A 135 -18.85 -0.27 -21.00
N LYS A 136 -19.25 1.00 -20.84
CA LYS A 136 -18.72 1.92 -19.81
C LYS A 136 -18.93 1.34 -18.39
N GLY A 137 -17.91 1.43 -17.53
CA GLY A 137 -17.96 0.94 -16.15
C GLY A 137 -17.96 -0.59 -15.97
N ARG A 138 -17.88 -1.38 -17.06
CA ARG A 138 -17.79 -2.84 -16.96
C ARG A 138 -16.37 -3.27 -16.63
N LYS A 139 -16.17 -3.87 -15.45
CA LYS A 139 -14.91 -4.51 -15.08
C LYS A 139 -14.53 -5.61 -16.06
N LYS A 140 -13.40 -5.42 -16.74
CA LYS A 140 -12.86 -6.36 -17.74
C LYS A 140 -11.78 -7.27 -17.21
N GLY A 141 -11.09 -6.83 -16.17
CA GLY A 141 -9.99 -7.55 -15.57
C GLY A 141 -9.34 -6.72 -14.47
N TYR A 142 -8.17 -7.16 -14.07
CA TYR A 142 -7.34 -6.50 -13.07
C TYR A 142 -5.87 -6.78 -13.33
N ILE A 143 -5.02 -5.94 -12.76
CA ILE A 143 -3.57 -6.07 -12.82
C ILE A 143 -3.09 -6.15 -11.38
N THR A 144 -2.40 -7.24 -11.02
CA THR A 144 -1.72 -7.37 -9.72
C THR A 144 -0.25 -7.00 -9.90
N ILE A 145 0.28 -6.07 -9.10
CA ILE A 145 1.69 -5.66 -9.10
C ILE A 145 2.33 -6.15 -7.80
N ILE A 146 3.42 -6.89 -7.91
CA ILE A 146 4.28 -7.26 -6.78
C ILE A 146 5.57 -6.41 -6.82
N ALA A 147 5.94 -5.88 -5.66
CA ALA A 147 7.19 -5.16 -5.47
C ALA A 147 7.86 -5.48 -4.13
N ASP A 148 9.18 -5.23 -4.07
CA ASP A 148 9.98 -5.42 -2.85
C ASP A 148 9.88 -4.23 -1.87
N SER A 149 9.29 -3.10 -2.28
CA SER A 149 9.07 -1.92 -1.45
C SER A 149 7.85 -1.10 -1.92
N ASP A 150 7.28 -0.28 -1.03
CA ASP A 150 6.22 0.68 -1.38
C ASP A 150 6.68 1.65 -2.48
N ALA A 151 7.93 2.14 -2.43
CA ALA A 151 8.46 3.05 -3.44
C ALA A 151 8.52 2.41 -4.84
N CYS A 152 8.99 1.16 -4.91
CA CYS A 152 8.98 0.39 -6.15
C CYS A 152 7.55 0.10 -6.60
N LEU A 153 6.64 -0.21 -5.67
CA LEU A 153 5.22 -0.43 -5.97
C LEU A 153 4.58 0.82 -6.58
N HIS A 154 4.77 1.98 -5.94
CA HIS A 154 4.23 3.26 -6.38
C HIS A 154 4.78 3.66 -7.75
N THR A 155 6.07 3.44 -8.00
CA THR A 155 6.67 3.73 -9.31
C THR A 155 6.05 2.86 -10.41
N LYS A 156 5.92 1.54 -10.18
CA LYS A 156 5.28 0.62 -11.13
C LYS A 156 3.80 0.95 -11.35
N LEU A 157 3.08 1.26 -10.27
CA LEU A 157 1.68 1.66 -10.32
C LEU A 157 1.50 2.96 -11.10
N ARG A 158 2.39 3.94 -10.89
CA ARG A 158 2.37 5.23 -11.60
C ARG A 158 2.43 5.03 -13.11
N SER A 159 3.34 4.19 -13.60
CA SER A 159 3.45 3.91 -15.05
C SER A 159 2.14 3.37 -15.65
N LEU A 160 1.36 2.60 -14.88
CA LEU A 160 0.04 2.15 -15.31
C LEU A 160 -1.00 3.26 -15.25
N LEU A 161 -1.00 4.06 -14.18
CA LEU A 161 -1.93 5.17 -14.02
C LEU A 161 -1.76 6.22 -15.12
N GLU A 162 -0.54 6.48 -15.59
CA GLU A 162 -0.24 7.42 -16.67
C GLU A 162 -0.92 7.05 -18.00
N VAL A 163 -1.11 5.75 -18.26
CA VAL A 163 -1.80 5.24 -19.44
C VAL A 163 -3.24 4.82 -19.18
N THR A 164 -3.70 4.91 -17.92
CA THR A 164 -5.08 4.62 -17.54
C THR A 164 -5.97 5.81 -17.92
N PRO A 165 -6.97 5.63 -18.81
CA PRO A 165 -7.91 6.70 -19.14
C PRO A 165 -8.63 7.19 -17.87
N GLY A 166 -8.70 8.50 -17.65
CA GLY A 166 -9.39 9.08 -16.49
C GLY A 166 -8.53 9.22 -15.22
N SER A 167 -7.25 8.85 -15.24
CA SER A 167 -6.29 9.25 -14.21
C SER A 167 -6.12 10.77 -14.20
N THR A 168 -6.07 11.37 -13.02
CA THR A 168 -5.90 12.83 -12.85
C THR A 168 -4.46 13.18 -12.49
N PRO A 169 -3.97 14.39 -12.83
CA PRO A 169 -2.67 14.86 -12.35
C PRO A 169 -2.54 14.83 -10.83
N GLU A 170 -3.62 15.10 -10.10
CA GLU A 170 -3.70 15.05 -8.64
C GLU A 170 -3.52 13.63 -8.11
N GLU A 171 -4.07 12.64 -8.81
CA GLU A 171 -3.91 11.22 -8.49
C GLU A 171 -2.47 10.76 -8.74
N LEU A 172 -1.86 11.18 -9.86
CA LEU A 172 -0.45 10.90 -10.14
C LEU A 172 0.48 11.55 -9.10
N LYS A 173 0.16 12.73 -8.56
CA LYS A 173 0.96 13.37 -7.51
C LYS A 173 1.03 12.55 -6.22
N LYS A 174 0.06 11.67 -5.95
CA LYS A 174 0.09 10.76 -4.79
C LYS A 174 1.17 9.68 -4.91
N TYR A 175 1.61 9.37 -6.14
CA TYR A 175 2.59 8.32 -6.43
C TYR A 175 3.76 8.92 -7.22
N PRO A 176 4.61 9.76 -6.58
CA PRO A 176 5.72 10.40 -7.28
C PRO A 176 6.75 9.35 -7.75
N PRO A 177 7.42 9.58 -8.89
CA PRO A 177 8.48 8.69 -9.36
C PRO A 177 9.65 8.69 -8.37
N ILE A 178 10.35 7.56 -8.26
CA ILE A 178 11.64 7.51 -7.54
C ILE A 178 12.61 8.47 -8.26
N PRO A 179 13.26 9.41 -7.55
CA PRO A 179 14.25 10.28 -8.14
C PRO A 179 15.40 9.46 -8.76
N LEU A 180 15.71 9.71 -10.03
CA LEU A 180 16.81 9.04 -10.77
C LEU A 180 18.21 9.46 -10.25
N SER A 181 18.28 10.50 -9.44
CA SER A 181 19.50 10.98 -8.79
C SER A 181 19.11 11.61 -7.44
N PRO A 182 19.98 11.56 -6.41
CA PRO A 182 19.76 12.31 -5.18
C PRO A 182 19.65 13.80 -5.54
N GLY A 183 18.44 14.33 -5.54
CA GLY A 183 18.21 15.76 -5.76
C GLY A 183 18.61 16.57 -4.52
N SER A 184 18.71 17.89 -4.66
CA SER A 184 18.57 18.77 -3.49
C SER A 184 17.20 18.49 -2.88
N GLY A 185 17.18 17.96 -1.65
CA GLY A 185 16.00 17.33 -1.04
C GLY A 185 14.70 18.10 -1.23
N HIS A 186 13.62 17.38 -1.53
CA HIS A 186 12.26 17.92 -1.49
C HIS A 186 11.89 18.18 -0.03
N SER A 187 12.28 19.33 0.51
CA SER A 187 11.80 19.81 1.79
C SER A 187 10.52 20.59 1.54
N ASP A 188 9.39 19.99 1.90
CA ASP A 188 8.20 20.80 2.12
C ASP A 188 8.44 21.67 3.35
N ARG A 189 8.08 22.95 3.29
CA ARG A 189 8.23 23.86 4.44
C ARG A 189 7.34 23.45 5.61
N SER A 190 6.36 22.58 5.38
CA SER A 190 5.50 21.97 6.39
C SER A 190 5.86 20.52 6.76
N SER A 191 7.03 20.01 6.38
CA SER A 191 7.45 18.67 6.78
C SER A 191 7.50 18.57 8.31
N LEU A 192 6.73 17.63 8.88
CA LEU A 192 6.70 17.37 10.33
C LEU A 192 7.76 16.35 10.77
N VAL A 193 8.41 15.68 9.82
CA VAL A 193 9.36 14.60 10.07
C VAL A 193 10.69 14.91 9.39
N GLY A 194 11.76 14.93 10.18
CA GLY A 194 13.12 15.00 9.66
C GLY A 194 13.69 13.61 9.42
N VAL A 195 14.46 13.40 8.36
CA VAL A 195 15.11 12.11 8.10
C VAL A 195 16.59 12.34 7.80
N ILE A 196 17.44 11.64 8.55
CA ILE A 196 18.90 11.71 8.45
C ILE A 196 19.51 10.32 8.36
N MET A 197 20.66 10.21 7.71
CA MET A 197 21.41 8.95 7.60
C MET A 197 22.89 9.13 7.91
N GLY A 198 23.52 8.08 8.42
CA GLY A 198 24.94 8.08 8.77
C GLY A 198 25.89 7.67 7.65
N SER A 199 25.38 7.07 6.57
CA SER A 199 26.23 6.61 5.49
C SER A 199 25.55 6.63 4.12
N ASP A 200 26.33 6.84 3.08
CA ASP A 200 25.86 6.68 1.69
C ASP A 200 25.41 5.24 1.39
N SER A 201 25.88 4.25 2.16
CA SER A 201 25.39 2.87 2.09
C SER A 201 23.96 2.69 2.62
N ASP A 202 23.46 3.61 3.45
CA ASP A 202 22.06 3.62 3.90
C ASP A 202 21.14 4.30 2.88
N LEU A 203 21.70 5.10 1.95
CA LEU A 203 20.95 5.87 0.96
C LEU A 203 20.05 5.02 0.07
N PRO A 204 20.44 3.84 -0.47
CA PRO A 204 19.54 2.99 -1.25
C PRO A 204 18.29 2.54 -0.47
N VAL A 205 18.40 2.35 0.85
CA VAL A 205 17.30 1.93 1.71
C VAL A 205 16.44 3.12 2.12
N MET A 206 17.05 4.29 2.30
CA MET A 206 16.37 5.48 2.82
C MET A 206 16.00 6.54 1.77
N LEU A 207 16.36 6.30 0.51
CA LEU A 207 16.06 7.13 -0.67
C LEU A 207 14.59 7.59 -0.78
N PRO A 208 13.58 6.84 -0.31
CA PRO A 208 12.20 7.32 -0.31
C PRO A 208 11.93 8.51 0.62
N ALA A 209 12.84 8.88 1.54
CA ALA A 209 12.51 9.84 2.61
C ALA A 209 13.63 10.81 3.05
N VAL A 210 14.85 10.74 2.52
CA VAL A 210 15.97 11.47 3.16
C VAL A 210 16.22 12.86 2.58
N LEU A 211 16.47 13.80 3.51
CA LEU A 211 16.87 15.17 3.21
C LEU A 211 18.38 15.43 3.34
N LEU A 212 19.14 14.63 4.12
CA LEU A 212 20.56 14.86 4.37
C LEU A 212 21.35 13.58 4.72
N ALA A 213 22.48 13.36 4.04
CA ALA A 213 23.47 12.32 4.34
C ALA A 213 24.80 12.97 4.71
N HIS A 214 25.15 13.08 5.99
CA HIS A 214 26.45 13.62 6.41
C HIS A 214 26.99 12.96 7.67
N ARG A 215 28.32 12.74 7.68
CA ARG A 215 29.08 12.16 8.80
C ARG A 215 29.77 13.21 9.68
N THR A 216 29.63 14.49 9.35
CA THR A 216 30.37 15.57 10.02
C THR A 216 29.56 16.13 11.20
N LEU A 217 30.17 16.12 12.39
CA LEU A 217 29.55 16.59 13.64
C LEU A 217 28.95 18.01 13.53
N ALA A 218 29.64 18.94 12.87
CA ALA A 218 29.17 20.32 12.72
C ALA A 218 27.80 20.41 12.01
N ARG A 219 27.62 19.67 10.90
CA ARG A 219 26.35 19.65 10.17
C ARG A 219 25.24 18.94 10.93
N LEU A 220 25.59 17.92 11.73
CA LEU A 220 24.64 17.24 12.60
C LEU A 220 24.07 18.20 13.65
N VAL A 221 24.94 19.02 14.25
CA VAL A 221 24.54 20.05 15.22
C VAL A 221 23.69 21.13 14.56
N GLU A 222 24.11 21.63 13.38
CA GLU A 222 23.34 22.62 12.61
C GLU A 222 21.94 22.13 12.21
N TYR A 223 21.77 20.82 12.01
CA TYR A 223 20.47 20.23 11.68
C TYR A 223 19.62 19.90 12.93
N ALA A 224 20.19 19.19 13.91
CA ALA A 224 19.43 18.64 15.04
C ALA A 224 19.01 19.70 16.06
N HIS A 225 19.84 20.72 16.29
CA HIS A 225 19.60 21.73 17.32
C HIS A 225 18.42 22.68 16.99
N PRO A 226 18.28 23.21 15.75
CA PRO A 226 17.10 24.00 15.38
C PRO A 226 15.90 23.17 14.89
N ALA A 227 15.98 21.82 14.91
CA ALA A 227 14.93 20.96 14.37
C ALA A 227 13.53 21.24 14.94
N SER A 228 13.43 21.40 16.27
CA SER A 228 12.16 21.68 16.95
C SER A 228 11.55 23.03 16.57
N PRO A 229 12.28 24.17 16.64
CA PRO A 229 11.75 25.46 16.20
C PRO A 229 11.50 25.54 14.69
N CYS A 230 12.10 24.66 13.88
CA CYS A 230 11.79 24.54 12.45
C CYS A 230 10.49 23.79 12.14
N GLY A 231 9.72 23.39 13.16
CA GLY A 231 8.40 22.74 12.97
C GLY A 231 8.47 21.22 12.83
N LEU A 232 9.64 20.61 13.06
CA LEU A 232 9.74 19.14 13.11
C LEU A 232 9.16 18.62 14.42
N HIS A 233 8.38 17.54 14.32
CA HIS A 233 7.80 16.84 15.46
C HIS A 233 8.60 15.58 15.83
N THR A 234 9.40 15.04 14.91
CA THR A 234 10.22 13.84 15.14
C THR A 234 11.35 13.75 14.11
N ILE A 235 12.43 13.03 14.45
CA ILE A 235 13.55 12.76 13.56
C ILE A 235 13.73 11.25 13.40
N ILE A 236 13.80 10.77 12.16
CA ILE A 236 14.10 9.39 11.81
C ILE A 236 15.57 9.29 11.39
N VAL A 237 16.28 8.34 11.99
CA VAL A 237 17.71 8.12 11.76
C VAL A 237 17.92 6.75 11.14
N GLY A 238 18.48 6.71 9.93
CA GLY A 238 19.02 5.49 9.36
C GLY A 238 20.24 5.04 10.12
N ALA A 239 20.11 3.92 10.81
CA ALA A 239 21.19 3.28 11.54
C ALA A 239 21.51 1.95 10.86
N GLY A 240 22.44 1.96 9.90
CA GLY A 240 23.18 0.75 9.53
C GLY A 240 24.14 0.34 10.66
N ALA A 241 25.40 0.01 10.35
CA ALA A 241 26.43 -0.24 11.36
C ALA A 241 26.78 0.99 12.25
N ALA A 242 26.18 2.16 11.97
CA ALA A 242 26.42 3.43 12.65
C ALA A 242 25.30 3.79 13.65
N ALA A 243 24.98 2.88 14.58
CA ALA A 243 24.00 3.10 15.67
C ALA A 243 24.31 4.35 16.53
N HIS A 244 25.55 4.85 16.50
CA HIS A 244 25.97 6.06 17.19
C HIS A 244 25.27 7.33 16.72
N LEU A 245 24.85 7.44 15.45
CA LEU A 245 24.22 8.66 14.94
C LEU A 245 22.91 8.98 15.67
N GLN A 246 22.10 7.96 15.95
CA GLN A 246 20.85 8.12 16.68
C GLN A 246 21.10 8.69 18.08
N GLY A 247 22.09 8.15 18.79
CA GLY A 247 22.47 8.62 20.12
C GLY A 247 22.93 10.08 20.11
N MET A 248 23.72 10.47 19.11
CA MET A 248 24.20 11.84 18.97
C MET A 248 23.07 12.83 18.69
N VAL A 249 22.12 12.47 17.82
CA VAL A 249 20.96 13.32 17.49
C VAL A 249 20.05 13.47 18.70
N THR A 250 19.81 12.37 19.41
CA THR A 250 19.01 12.36 20.65
C THR A 250 19.61 13.28 21.71
N ALA A 251 20.94 13.39 21.78
CA ALA A 251 21.62 14.30 22.70
C ALA A 251 21.54 15.79 22.30
N MET A 252 21.17 16.08 21.05
CA MET A 252 21.20 17.44 20.47
C MET A 252 19.81 18.04 20.25
N THR A 253 18.74 17.28 20.49
CA THR A 253 17.36 17.73 20.26
C THR A 253 16.41 17.18 21.32
N ALA A 254 15.35 17.94 21.61
CA ALA A 254 14.25 17.50 22.48
C ALA A 254 13.18 16.70 21.71
N LEU A 255 13.29 16.61 20.38
CA LEU A 255 12.37 15.84 19.57
C LEU A 255 12.55 14.34 19.77
N PRO A 256 11.48 13.54 19.68
CA PRO A 256 11.59 12.09 19.53
C PRO A 256 12.53 11.73 18.38
N VAL A 257 13.46 10.80 18.63
CA VAL A 257 14.41 10.30 17.63
C VAL A 257 14.21 8.79 17.44
N ILE A 258 13.83 8.38 16.24
CA ILE A 258 13.55 6.99 15.89
C ILE A 258 14.71 6.43 15.07
N GLY A 259 15.43 5.45 15.62
CA GLY A 259 16.44 4.69 14.88
C GLY A 259 15.79 3.59 14.03
N VAL A 260 16.06 3.60 12.72
CA VAL A 260 15.64 2.54 11.80
C VAL A 260 16.87 1.71 11.47
N SER A 261 16.86 0.44 11.90
CA SER A 261 17.95 -0.49 11.58
C SER A 261 17.97 -0.79 10.08
N VAL A 262 19.05 -0.42 9.42
CA VAL A 262 19.30 -0.75 8.01
C VAL A 262 20.06 -2.07 7.97
N LYS A 263 19.42 -3.13 7.45
CA LYS A 263 20.00 -4.46 7.43
C LYS A 263 21.30 -4.46 6.61
N GLY A 264 22.42 -4.85 7.22
CA GLY A 264 23.62 -5.25 6.48
C GLY A 264 23.30 -6.44 5.57
N SER A 265 24.04 -6.60 4.47
CA SER A 265 23.85 -7.64 3.45
C SER A 265 23.96 -9.07 4.03
N SER A 266 22.87 -9.59 4.63
CA SER A 266 22.69 -11.01 4.94
C SER A 266 21.23 -11.46 4.73
N PRO A 267 21.00 -12.63 4.10
CA PRO A 267 19.72 -12.97 3.50
C PRO A 267 18.97 -13.98 4.37
N ASP A 268 18.27 -13.53 5.42
CA ASP A 268 17.20 -14.35 6.01
C ASP A 268 16.16 -13.48 6.70
N GLY A 269 14.90 -13.63 6.28
CA GLY A 269 13.75 -12.89 6.80
C GLY A 269 12.62 -12.84 5.78
N PHE A 270 11.44 -13.29 6.20
CA PHE A 270 10.19 -13.27 5.46
C PHE A 270 9.98 -11.91 4.76
N ARG A 271 10.04 -11.87 3.43
CA ARG A 271 9.84 -10.62 2.68
C ARG A 271 8.33 -10.31 2.65
N ALA A 272 7.91 -9.26 3.35
CA ALA A 272 6.63 -8.62 3.09
C ALA A 272 6.67 -8.11 1.64
N ARG A 273 5.93 -8.77 0.75
CA ARG A 273 5.80 -8.33 -0.64
C ARG A 273 4.69 -7.29 -0.68
N PHE A 274 5.01 -6.13 -1.23
CA PHE A 274 4.05 -5.05 -1.42
C PHE A 274 3.22 -5.37 -2.67
N VAL A 275 1.90 -5.38 -2.53
CA VAL A 275 0.99 -5.77 -3.61
C VAL A 275 -0.08 -4.72 -3.83
N ALA A 276 -0.19 -4.23 -5.06
CA ALA A 276 -1.30 -3.39 -5.50
C ALA A 276 -2.11 -4.12 -6.58
N VAL A 277 -3.44 -3.99 -6.54
CA VAL A 277 -4.30 -4.40 -7.66
C VAL A 277 -4.94 -3.18 -8.27
N ALA A 278 -4.63 -2.91 -9.54
CA ALA A 278 -5.26 -1.87 -10.33
C ALA A 278 -6.37 -2.47 -11.21
N LYS A 279 -7.57 -1.85 -11.21
CA LYS A 279 -8.71 -2.32 -12.01
C LYS A 279 -8.80 -1.64 -13.36
N LEU A 280 -9.17 -2.44 -14.36
CA LEU A 280 -9.37 -1.98 -15.74
C LEU A 280 -10.85 -1.66 -15.98
N ASP A 281 -11.16 -0.36 -15.99
CA ASP A 281 -12.47 0.20 -16.34
C ASP A 281 -12.34 1.25 -17.46
N LYS A 282 -13.38 1.42 -18.27
CA LYS A 282 -13.47 2.50 -19.27
C LYS A 282 -14.08 3.74 -18.61
N PHE A 283 -13.27 4.77 -18.34
CA PHE A 283 -13.70 6.01 -17.67
C PHE A 283 -14.19 7.09 -18.65
N ALA A 284 -15.19 7.88 -18.24
CA ALA A 284 -15.44 9.22 -18.76
C ALA A 284 -16.16 10.09 -17.70
N SER A 285 -15.61 11.30 -17.53
CA SER A 285 -15.85 12.39 -16.57
C SER A 285 -17.29 12.68 -16.14
N SER A 286 -17.54 12.73 -14.82
CA SER A 286 -18.28 13.81 -14.10
C SER A 286 -18.41 13.46 -12.60
N PRO A 287 -18.16 14.40 -11.65
CA PRO A 287 -18.12 14.06 -10.24
C PRO A 287 -19.48 14.23 -9.56
N LEU A 288 -19.94 13.19 -8.84
CA LEU A 288 -20.81 13.36 -7.68
C LEU A 288 -19.92 13.27 -6.44
N ARG A 289 -19.79 14.37 -5.69
CA ARG A 289 -19.02 14.43 -4.44
C ARG A 289 -19.84 13.83 -3.29
N ILE A 290 -19.32 12.78 -2.66
CA ILE A 290 -19.67 12.39 -1.29
C ILE A 290 -18.40 12.65 -0.44
N PRO A 291 -18.49 13.32 0.72
CA PRO A 291 -17.33 13.68 1.52
C PRO A 291 -16.52 12.46 1.98
N ALA A 292 -15.21 12.67 2.06
CA ALA A 292 -14.20 11.65 2.31
C ALA A 292 -14.34 11.01 3.70
N MET A 293 -14.76 9.76 3.73
CA MET A 293 -14.36 8.81 4.77
C MET A 293 -13.26 7.93 4.16
N GLU A 294 -12.16 7.74 4.87
CA GLU A 294 -11.15 6.72 4.52
C GLU A 294 -11.80 5.34 4.69
N ARG A 295 -12.30 4.80 3.59
CA ARG A 295 -12.98 3.51 3.57
C ARG A 295 -11.94 2.39 3.57
N ILE A 296 -11.76 1.72 4.70
CA ILE A 296 -10.82 0.61 4.83
C ILE A 296 -11.54 -0.74 4.79
N ILE A 297 -11.36 -1.43 3.64
CA ILE A 297 -11.92 -2.72 3.16
C ILE A 297 -13.39 -2.66 2.78
#